data_AF-A0A673C9L0-F1
#
_entry.id   AF-A0A673C9L0-F1
#
_cell.length_a   1.000
_cell.length_b   1.000
_cell.length_c   1.000
_cell.angle_alpha   90.00
_cell.angle_beta   90.00
_cell.angle_gamma   90.00
#
_symmetry.space_group_name_H-M   'P 1'
#
loop_
_entity.id
_entity.type
_entity.pdbx_description
1 polymer ?
#
loop_
_entity_poly.entity_id
_entity_poly.type
_entity_poly.pdbx_seq_one_letter_code
_entity_poly.pdbx_strand_id
1 'polypeptide(L)'
;MAVDPVWIPAAHLCNLFIFLSVQQRSHLDTVVYSSRFAVALFFSPDVVLNFPWAARYVSDNQCIRYIAVEPRKSNTGQCSGVGPSLVVHTSVPFGVEHLEQEKDLPPGLPQPISIKCQKWRYSQTYSAGLSGHMTVLERPLLVCGGDAFSHSNFDGCVESALSVLRVLTASL
;
A
#
# COMPACT_ATOMS: atom_id res chain seq x y z
N MET A 1 13.88 9.22 -12.69
CA MET A 1 12.60 9.96 -12.64
C MET A 1 11.51 8.91 -12.56
N ALA A 2 11.11 8.54 -11.34
CA ALA A 2 10.02 7.59 -11.15
C ALA A 2 8.72 8.33 -11.48
N VAL A 3 8.03 7.89 -12.52
CA VAL A 3 6.66 8.31 -12.79
C VAL A 3 5.83 7.63 -11.72
N ASP A 4 5.34 8.37 -10.73
CA ASP A 4 4.40 7.84 -9.75
C ASP A 4 3.12 7.45 -10.51
N PRO A 5 2.77 6.16 -10.65
CA PRO A 5 1.50 5.80 -11.24
C PRO A 5 0.42 6.27 -10.29
N VAL A 6 -0.38 7.25 -10.71
CA VAL A 6 -1.52 7.75 -9.94
C VAL A 6 -2.63 6.71 -9.98
N TRP A 7 -2.51 5.68 -9.14
CA TRP A 7 -3.63 4.82 -8.77
C TRP A 7 -4.52 5.62 -7.83
N ILE A 8 -5.67 6.06 -8.33
CA ILE A 8 -6.65 6.85 -7.58
C ILE A 8 -7.45 5.87 -6.72
N PRO A 9 -7.32 5.90 -5.38
CA PRO A 9 -8.13 5.05 -4.50
C PRO A 9 -9.62 5.29 -4.76
N ALA A 10 -10.48 4.29 -4.53
CA ALA A 10 -11.92 4.45 -4.75
C ALA A 10 -12.51 5.66 -4.01
N ALA A 11 -11.95 6.01 -2.84
CA ALA A 11 -12.31 7.22 -2.10
C ALA A 11 -12.16 8.53 -2.89
N HIS A 12 -11.24 8.58 -3.85
CA HIS A 12 -11.04 9.72 -4.73
C HIS A 12 -11.88 9.64 -6.03
N LEU A 13 -12.44 8.46 -6.36
CA LEU A 13 -13.41 8.31 -7.45
C LEU A 13 -14.75 8.99 -7.13
N CYS A 14 -15.02 9.29 -5.86
CA CYS A 14 -16.15 10.13 -5.47
C CYS A 14 -16.14 11.50 -6.16
N ASN A 15 -14.98 11.99 -6.63
CA ASN A 15 -14.90 13.22 -7.43
C ASN A 15 -15.56 13.10 -8.82
N LEU A 16 -15.83 11.87 -9.29
CA LEU A 16 -16.64 11.61 -10.49
C LEU A 16 -18.15 11.63 -10.19
N PHE A 17 -18.56 12.20 -9.05
CA PHE A 17 -19.93 12.19 -8.53
C PHE A 17 -21.00 12.43 -9.60
N ILE A 18 -20.79 13.40 -10.49
CA ILE A 18 -21.78 13.78 -11.51
C ILE A 18 -22.04 12.68 -12.56
N PHE A 19 -21.10 11.76 -12.74
CA PHE A 19 -21.19 10.67 -13.73
C PHE A 19 -21.63 9.34 -13.13
N LEU A 20 -21.60 9.20 -11.81
CA LEU A 20 -21.93 7.94 -11.15
C LEU A 20 -23.44 7.81 -10.93
N SER A 21 -24.00 6.65 -11.25
CA SER A 21 -25.35 6.27 -10.86
C SER A 21 -25.46 6.08 -9.33
N VAL A 22 -26.68 6.11 -8.80
CA VAL A 22 -26.92 5.85 -7.36
C VAL A 22 -26.36 4.51 -6.93
N GLN A 23 -26.49 3.48 -7.79
CA GLN A 23 -25.98 2.15 -7.50
C GLN A 23 -24.43 2.10 -7.49
N GLN A 24 -23.79 2.78 -8.44
CA GLN A 24 -22.32 2.86 -8.49
C GLN A 24 -21.75 3.58 -7.26
N ARG A 25 -22.39 4.67 -6.83
CA ARG A 25 -21.99 5.39 -5.59
C ARG A 25 -22.14 4.49 -4.37
N SER A 26 -23.31 3.87 -4.23
CA SER A 26 -23.55 2.94 -3.12
C SER A 26 -22.53 1.79 -3.10
N HIS A 27 -22.08 1.31 -4.26
CA HIS A 27 -21.03 0.31 -4.33
C HIS A 27 -19.67 0.87 -3.84
N LEU A 28 -19.26 2.04 -4.32
CA LEU A 28 -18.02 2.68 -3.89
C LEU A 28 -18.00 3.00 -2.39
N ASP A 29 -19.14 3.39 -1.82
CA ASP A 29 -19.29 3.67 -0.38
C ASP A 29 -19.04 2.43 0.49
N THR A 30 -19.16 1.21 -0.06
CA THR A 30 -18.83 -0.04 0.65
C THR A 30 -17.35 -0.38 0.64
N VAL A 31 -16.54 0.33 -0.16
CA VAL A 31 -15.09 0.08 -0.24
C VAL A 31 -14.40 0.78 0.92
N VAL A 32 -13.92 -0.01 1.88
CA VAL A 32 -13.23 0.52 3.06
C VAL A 32 -11.75 0.17 2.97
N TYR A 33 -10.90 1.17 3.19
CA TYR A 33 -9.45 0.99 3.26
C TYR A 33 -8.94 1.00 4.70
N SER A 34 -7.94 0.17 4.95
CA SER A 34 -7.08 0.27 6.12
C SER A 34 -6.04 1.38 5.95
N SER A 35 -5.56 1.89 7.09
CA SER A 35 -4.46 2.85 7.17
C SER A 35 -3.27 2.24 7.89
N ARG A 36 -2.06 2.49 7.40
CA ARG A 36 -0.80 2.00 8.00
C ARG A 36 0.33 2.98 7.79
N PHE A 37 1.34 2.91 8.64
CA PHE A 37 2.64 3.51 8.40
C PHE A 37 3.64 2.42 8.04
N ALA A 38 4.48 2.68 7.03
CA ALA A 38 5.66 1.90 6.72
C ALA A 38 6.89 2.74 7.04
N VAL A 39 7.74 2.24 7.92
CA VAL A 39 8.92 2.95 8.41
C VAL A 39 10.16 2.18 8.02
N ALA A 40 10.98 2.79 7.17
CA ALA A 40 12.30 2.28 6.84
C ALA A 40 13.33 2.92 7.77
N LEU A 41 14.13 2.08 8.43
CA LEU A 41 15.23 2.45 9.29
C LEU A 41 16.53 2.03 8.60
N PHE A 42 17.45 2.97 8.43
CA PHE A 42 18.76 2.71 7.83
C PHE A 42 19.84 2.81 8.91
N PHE A 43 20.74 1.82 8.96
CA PHE A 43 21.78 1.74 9.98
C PHE A 43 23.16 1.94 9.38
N SER A 44 24.12 2.25 10.26
CA SER A 44 25.52 2.37 9.88
C SER A 44 26.11 1.01 9.47
N PRO A 45 27.14 0.94 8.60
CA PRO A 45 27.75 -0.32 8.15
C PRO A 45 28.40 -1.17 9.25
N ASP A 46 28.67 -0.61 10.40
CA ASP A 46 29.18 -1.28 11.61
C ASP A 46 28.08 -1.99 12.41
N VAL A 47 26.80 -1.67 12.17
CA VAL A 47 25.68 -2.33 12.85
C VAL A 47 25.49 -3.74 12.29
N VAL A 48 25.32 -4.69 13.22
CA VAL A 48 24.96 -6.08 12.94
C VAL A 48 23.57 -6.34 13.53
N LEU A 49 22.58 -6.52 12.65
CA LEU A 49 21.23 -6.91 13.04
C LEU A 49 21.15 -8.43 13.09
N ASN A 50 21.18 -9.00 14.30
CA ASN A 50 21.14 -10.44 14.50
C ASN A 50 19.71 -10.89 14.81
N PHE A 51 18.91 -11.08 13.77
CA PHE A 51 17.57 -11.68 13.88
C PHE A 51 17.59 -13.09 13.29
N PRO A 52 16.93 -14.09 13.92
CA PRO A 52 16.86 -15.44 13.37
C PRO A 52 15.89 -15.56 12.19
N TRP A 53 15.34 -14.45 11.70
CA TRP A 53 14.36 -14.36 10.63
C TRP A 53 14.66 -13.14 9.74
N ALA A 54 14.34 -13.25 8.45
CA ALA A 54 14.42 -12.14 7.51
C ALA A 54 13.16 -11.26 7.54
N ALA A 55 12.00 -11.85 7.87
CA ALA A 55 10.77 -11.12 8.09
C ALA A 55 9.90 -11.82 9.13
N ARG A 56 9.12 -11.05 9.88
CA ARG A 56 8.27 -11.57 10.94
C ARG A 56 7.01 -10.72 11.12
N TYR A 57 5.88 -11.40 11.27
CA TYR A 57 4.67 -10.81 11.81
C TYR A 57 4.71 -10.78 13.34
N VAL A 58 4.32 -9.65 13.92
CA VAL A 58 4.26 -9.39 15.36
C VAL A 58 2.79 -9.30 15.75
N SER A 59 2.30 -10.20 16.60
CA SER A 59 0.88 -10.28 17.00
C SER A 59 0.61 -9.72 18.40
N ASP A 60 1.64 -9.63 19.22
CA ASP A 60 1.64 -9.26 20.63
C ASP A 60 2.07 -7.80 20.88
N ASN A 61 2.00 -6.94 19.86
CA ASN A 61 2.34 -5.53 19.93
C ASN A 61 1.19 -4.68 19.36
N GLN A 62 0.78 -3.64 20.10
CA GLN A 62 -0.33 -2.78 19.70
C GLN A 62 0.03 -1.85 18.52
N CYS A 63 1.32 -1.52 18.36
CA CYS A 63 1.80 -0.59 17.35
C CYS A 63 2.39 -1.30 16.12
N ILE A 64 3.28 -2.27 16.31
CA ILE A 64 4.02 -2.92 15.23
C ILE A 64 3.33 -4.21 14.82
N ARG A 65 3.11 -4.41 13.51
CA ARG A 65 2.49 -5.64 12.98
C ARG A 65 3.44 -6.50 12.18
N TYR A 66 4.44 -5.90 11.54
CA TYR A 66 5.38 -6.61 10.68
C TYR A 66 6.74 -5.93 10.70
N ILE A 67 7.79 -6.74 10.67
CA ILE A 67 9.18 -6.29 10.57
C ILE A 67 9.86 -7.13 9.50
N ALA A 68 10.54 -6.47 8.55
CA ALA A 68 11.46 -7.10 7.62
C ALA A 68 12.88 -6.56 7.86
N VAL A 69 13.84 -7.46 7.82
CA VAL A 69 15.26 -7.20 7.86
C VAL A 69 15.76 -7.33 6.43
N GLU A 70 16.15 -6.21 5.87
CA GLU A 70 16.86 -6.19 4.59
C GLU A 70 18.36 -6.29 4.91
N PRO A 71 18.98 -7.45 4.63
CA PRO A 71 20.40 -7.62 4.89
C PRO A 71 21.20 -6.69 3.98
N ARG A 72 22.51 -6.59 4.25
CA ARG A 72 23.43 -5.94 3.30
C ARG A 72 23.22 -6.58 1.93
N LYS A 73 23.04 -5.77 0.89
CA LYS A 73 22.99 -6.26 -0.50
C LYS A 73 24.32 -6.96 -0.81
N SER A 74 24.37 -8.27 -0.61
CA SER A 74 25.59 -9.08 -0.73
C SER A 74 25.64 -9.91 -2.01
N ASN A 75 24.62 -9.83 -2.88
CA ASN A 75 24.46 -10.75 -4.01
C ASN A 75 25.08 -10.26 -5.33
N THR A 76 25.69 -9.07 -5.32
CA THR A 76 26.55 -8.55 -6.39
C THR A 76 27.69 -7.80 -5.71
N GLY A 77 28.90 -8.34 -5.77
CA GLY A 77 30.03 -7.96 -4.93
C GLY A 77 30.21 -6.46 -4.66
N GLN A 78 30.60 -6.17 -3.41
CA GLN A 78 31.16 -4.91 -2.93
C GLN A 78 30.24 -3.69 -2.98
N CYS A 79 29.36 -3.59 -1.99
CA CYS A 79 28.96 -2.30 -1.44
C CYS A 79 29.54 -2.17 -0.02
N SER A 80 30.87 -2.08 0.07
CA SER A 80 31.58 -1.74 1.31
C SER A 80 31.22 -0.30 1.69
N GLY A 81 30.17 -0.15 2.51
CA GLY A 81 29.64 1.16 2.91
C GLY A 81 28.12 1.21 3.07
N VAL A 82 27.39 0.14 2.71
CA VAL A 82 25.93 0.07 2.91
C VAL A 82 25.64 -0.75 4.17
N GLY A 83 25.05 -0.09 5.18
CA GLY A 83 24.57 -0.76 6.38
C GLY A 83 23.25 -1.49 6.17
N PRO A 84 22.82 -2.32 7.13
CA PRO A 84 21.56 -3.03 7.04
C PRO A 84 20.38 -2.05 7.14
N SER A 85 19.19 -2.52 6.78
CA SER A 85 17.96 -1.74 6.97
C SER A 85 16.83 -2.59 7.53
N LEU A 86 15.89 -1.93 8.22
CA LEU A 86 14.66 -2.53 8.70
C LEU A 86 13.48 -1.84 8.04
N VAL A 87 12.47 -2.61 7.64
CA VAL A 87 11.17 -2.09 7.25
C VAL A 87 10.15 -2.54 8.29
N VAL A 88 9.48 -1.58 8.92
CA VAL A 88 8.50 -1.83 9.97
C VAL A 88 7.14 -1.35 9.47
N HIS A 89 6.13 -2.22 9.50
CA HIS A 89 4.76 -1.81 9.26
C HIS A 89 3.98 -1.78 10.58
N THR A 90 3.21 -0.71 10.76
CA THR A 90 2.32 -0.60 11.91
C THR A 90 1.09 -1.50 11.78
N SER A 91 0.44 -1.75 12.90
CA SER A 91 -0.91 -2.28 12.97
C SER A 91 -1.90 -1.31 12.32
N VAL A 92 -3.06 -1.84 11.90
CA VAL A 92 -4.15 -1.00 11.38
C VAL A 92 -4.70 -0.08 12.48
N PRO A 93 -5.02 -0.56 13.70
CA PRO A 93 -5.56 0.33 14.74
C PRO A 93 -4.66 1.54 14.99
N PHE A 94 -3.34 1.31 15.10
CA PHE A 94 -2.36 2.38 15.26
C PHE A 94 -2.36 3.35 14.06
N GLY A 95 -2.38 2.80 12.83
CA GLY A 95 -2.35 3.59 11.61
C GLY A 95 -3.58 4.50 11.43
N VAL A 96 -4.76 4.03 11.83
CA VAL A 96 -6.00 4.81 11.79
C VAL A 96 -6.01 5.90 12.86
N GLU A 97 -5.64 5.56 14.09
CA GLU A 97 -5.60 6.51 15.22
C GLU A 97 -4.65 7.69 14.98
N HIS A 98 -3.53 7.45 14.30
CA HIS A 98 -2.45 8.43 14.13
C HIS A 98 -2.40 9.07 12.74
N LEU A 99 -3.38 8.80 11.88
CA LEU A 99 -3.34 9.15 10.46
C LEU A 99 -3.14 10.66 10.18
N GLU A 100 -3.73 11.52 11.01
CA GLU A 100 -3.63 12.98 10.88
C GLU A 100 -2.47 13.59 11.68
N GLN A 101 -1.74 12.77 12.43
CA GLN A 101 -0.62 13.24 13.25
C GLN A 101 0.68 13.19 12.42
N GLU A 102 1.51 14.22 12.56
CA GLU A 102 2.91 14.19 12.15
C GLU A 102 3.73 13.47 13.24
N LYS A 103 3.68 12.13 13.25
CA LYS A 103 4.53 11.34 14.14
C LYS A 103 5.73 10.78 13.39
N ASP A 104 6.90 10.98 13.98
CA ASP A 104 8.18 10.64 13.35
C ASP A 104 8.50 9.14 13.41
N LEU A 105 8.10 8.42 14.47
CA LEU A 105 8.45 7.00 14.64
C LEU A 105 7.51 6.20 15.57
N PRO A 106 7.30 4.89 15.29
CA PRO A 106 6.80 3.92 16.25
C PRO A 106 7.74 3.80 17.46
N PRO A 107 7.22 3.67 18.69
CA PRO A 107 8.06 3.46 19.88
C PRO A 107 8.75 2.09 19.86
N GLY A 108 9.91 1.99 20.53
CA GLY A 108 10.61 0.72 20.76
C GLY A 108 11.50 0.23 19.61
N LEU A 109 11.80 1.09 18.63
CA LEU A 109 12.69 0.77 17.51
C LEU A 109 14.15 1.14 17.82
N PRO A 110 15.13 0.36 17.30
CA PRO A 110 16.55 0.68 17.48
C PRO A 110 16.91 1.98 16.77
N GLN A 111 17.90 2.71 17.30
CA GLN A 111 18.31 4.01 16.77
C GLN A 111 18.99 3.88 15.41
N PRO A 112 18.43 4.46 14.34
CA PRO A 112 19.01 4.44 13.00
C PRO A 112 19.86 5.69 12.72
N ILE A 113 20.64 5.67 11.63
CA ILE A 113 21.32 6.86 11.09
C ILE A 113 20.41 7.69 10.17
N SER A 114 19.34 7.08 9.64
CA SER A 114 18.35 7.74 8.81
C SER A 114 17.01 6.99 8.86
N ILE A 115 15.93 7.73 8.73
CA ILE A 115 14.55 7.24 8.80
C ILE A 115 13.80 7.72 7.58
N LYS A 116 13.01 6.85 6.98
CA LYS A 116 11.99 7.22 6.01
C LYS A 116 10.66 6.65 6.45
N CYS A 117 9.72 7.55 6.78
CA CYS A 117 8.35 7.18 7.12
C CYS A 117 7.44 7.41 5.90
N GLN A 118 6.66 6.40 5.53
CA GLN A 118 5.64 6.48 4.51
C GLN A 118 4.27 6.24 5.14
N LYS A 119 3.40 7.25 5.02
CA LYS A 119 2.01 7.18 5.47
C LYS A 119 1.13 6.62 4.35
N TRP A 120 0.48 5.49 4.59
CA TRP A 120 -0.49 4.88 3.68
C TRP A 120 -1.90 5.10 4.23
N ARG A 121 -2.55 6.19 3.79
CA ARG A 121 -3.96 6.48 4.12
C ARG A 121 -4.91 5.42 3.56
N TYR A 122 -4.60 4.94 2.36
CA TYR A 122 -5.36 3.91 1.67
C TYR A 122 -4.40 2.74 1.41
N SER A 123 -4.15 1.93 2.45
CA SER A 123 -3.14 0.87 2.41
C SER A 123 -3.65 -0.38 1.72
N GLN A 124 -4.76 -0.94 2.20
CA GLN A 124 -5.38 -2.16 1.67
C GLN A 124 -6.89 -2.10 1.91
N THR A 125 -7.67 -2.58 0.95
CA THR A 125 -9.12 -2.72 1.05
C THR A 125 -9.50 -3.89 1.97
N TYR A 126 -10.55 -3.70 2.77
CA TYR A 126 -11.19 -4.77 3.55
C TYR A 126 -12.25 -5.51 2.74
N SER A 127 -12.95 -4.75 1.90
CA SER A 127 -14.02 -5.18 1.03
C SER A 127 -13.73 -4.61 -0.35
N ALA A 128 -13.55 -5.49 -1.32
CA ALA A 128 -13.39 -5.12 -2.71
C ALA A 128 -14.55 -5.72 -3.52
N GLY A 129 -14.95 -5.02 -4.57
CA GLY A 129 -15.90 -5.56 -5.55
C GLY A 129 -15.31 -6.79 -6.26
N LEU A 130 -16.15 -7.66 -6.80
CA LEU A 130 -15.71 -8.90 -7.47
C LEU A 130 -15.71 -8.82 -9.00
N SER A 131 -16.06 -7.66 -9.57
CA SER A 131 -16.19 -7.48 -11.03
C SER A 131 -14.85 -7.22 -11.75
N GLY A 132 -13.79 -6.89 -11.03
CA GLY A 132 -12.50 -6.47 -11.57
C GLY A 132 -12.49 -5.04 -12.13
N HIS A 133 -13.65 -4.44 -12.41
CA HIS A 133 -13.77 -3.07 -12.90
C HIS A 133 -15.18 -2.51 -12.63
N MET A 134 -15.36 -1.22 -12.89
CA MET A 134 -16.67 -0.58 -12.97
C MET A 134 -16.72 0.37 -14.16
N THR A 135 -17.60 0.12 -15.13
CA THR A 135 -17.88 1.07 -16.22
C THR A 135 -18.73 2.21 -15.69
N VAL A 136 -18.18 3.43 -15.68
CA VAL A 136 -18.84 4.65 -15.20
C VAL A 136 -19.66 5.29 -16.31
N LEU A 137 -19.10 5.40 -17.51
CA LEU A 137 -19.78 5.92 -18.70
C LEU A 137 -19.52 4.98 -19.87
N GLU A 138 -20.53 4.79 -20.72
CA GLU A 138 -20.37 4.05 -21.98
C GLU A 138 -19.83 4.94 -23.10
N ARG A 139 -20.21 6.23 -23.12
CA ARG A 139 -19.81 7.21 -24.16
C ARG A 139 -19.65 8.63 -23.59
N PRO A 140 -18.45 9.24 -23.65
CA PRO A 140 -17.17 8.58 -23.92
C PRO A 140 -16.92 7.48 -22.87
N LEU A 141 -16.29 6.38 -23.29
CA LEU A 141 -16.06 5.26 -22.40
C LEU A 141 -15.18 5.68 -21.22
N LEU A 142 -15.67 5.46 -20.00
CA LEU A 142 -14.94 5.67 -18.75
C LEU A 142 -15.09 4.42 -17.88
N VAL A 143 -13.96 3.78 -17.57
CA VAL A 143 -13.91 2.55 -16.77
C VAL A 143 -12.93 2.74 -15.63
N CYS A 144 -13.34 2.36 -14.42
CA CYS A 144 -12.49 2.33 -13.24
C CYS A 144 -12.02 0.90 -12.96
N GLY A 145 -10.75 0.78 -12.56
CA GLY A 145 -10.15 -0.46 -12.08
C GLY A 145 -9.21 -0.16 -10.91
N GLY A 146 -8.63 -1.20 -10.34
CA GLY A 146 -7.78 -1.16 -9.16
C GLY A 146 -8.19 -2.18 -8.11
N ASP A 147 -7.51 -2.11 -6.98
CA ASP A 147 -7.69 -3.03 -5.86
C ASP A 147 -9.09 -3.00 -5.25
N ALA A 148 -9.76 -1.84 -5.28
CA ALA A 148 -11.16 -1.66 -4.88
C ALA A 148 -12.15 -2.55 -5.61
N PHE A 149 -11.80 -3.02 -6.81
CA PHE A 149 -12.69 -3.81 -7.66
C PHE A 149 -12.24 -5.27 -7.78
N SER A 150 -11.23 -5.68 -7.01
CA SER A 150 -10.67 -7.04 -7.03
C SER A 150 -10.18 -7.44 -5.63
N HIS A 151 -8.88 -7.34 -5.37
CA HIS A 151 -8.23 -7.59 -4.09
C HIS A 151 -6.99 -6.69 -3.94
N SER A 152 -6.66 -6.26 -2.71
CA SER A 152 -5.45 -5.46 -2.43
C SER A 152 -4.19 -6.32 -2.28
N ASN A 153 -3.84 -6.98 -3.37
CA ASN A 153 -2.56 -7.67 -3.55
C ASN A 153 -2.10 -7.51 -5.01
N PHE A 154 -0.93 -8.07 -5.35
CA PHE A 154 -0.39 -7.96 -6.69
C PHE A 154 -1.32 -8.57 -7.75
N ASP A 155 -1.77 -9.81 -7.53
CA ASP A 155 -2.60 -10.53 -8.50
C ASP A 155 -3.96 -9.87 -8.72
N GLY A 156 -4.60 -9.35 -7.66
CA GLY A 156 -5.86 -8.61 -7.76
C GLY A 156 -5.73 -7.37 -8.64
N CYS A 157 -4.66 -6.60 -8.48
CA CYS A 157 -4.38 -5.47 -9.38
C CYS A 157 -4.20 -5.92 -10.84
N VAL A 158 -3.53 -7.06 -11.08
CA VAL A 158 -3.37 -7.62 -12.44
C VAL A 158 -4.72 -8.08 -13.00
N GLU A 159 -5.53 -8.80 -12.22
CA GLU A 159 -6.86 -9.26 -12.60
C GLU A 159 -7.77 -8.09 -12.95
N SER A 160 -7.75 -7.03 -12.14
CA SER A 160 -8.49 -5.81 -12.39
C SER A 160 -8.05 -5.12 -13.69
N ALA A 161 -6.74 -5.00 -13.91
CA ALA A 161 -6.21 -4.42 -15.14
C ALA A 161 -6.62 -5.21 -16.38
N LEU A 162 -6.58 -6.54 -16.32
CA LEU A 162 -7.07 -7.42 -17.40
C LEU A 162 -8.58 -7.27 -17.61
N SER A 163 -9.35 -7.09 -16.54
CA SER A 163 -10.80 -6.85 -16.59
C SER A 163 -11.12 -5.53 -17.30
N VAL A 164 -10.44 -4.44 -16.96
CA VAL A 164 -10.55 -3.14 -17.65
C VAL A 164 -10.17 -3.26 -19.12
N LEU A 165 -9.04 -3.92 -19.42
CA LEU A 165 -8.56 -4.09 -20.79
C LEU A 165 -9.62 -4.75 -21.68
N ARG A 166 -10.31 -5.79 -21.19
CA ARG A 166 -11.39 -6.47 -21.94
C ARG A 166 -12.51 -5.51 -22.34
N VAL A 167 -12.94 -4.64 -21.43
CA VAL A 167 -13.99 -3.64 -21.69
C VAL A 167 -13.54 -2.63 -22.75
N LEU A 168 -12.30 -2.14 -22.63
CA LEU A 168 -11.72 -1.21 -23.60
C LEU A 168 -11.66 -1.85 -25.00
N THR A 169 -11.16 -3.08 -25.10
CA THR A 169 -11.04 -3.78 -26.38
C THR A 169 -12.39 -4.13 -27.01
N ALA A 170 -13.44 -4.34 -26.22
CA ALA A 170 -14.79 -4.61 -26.73
C ALA A 170 -15.51 -3.35 -27.23
N SER A 171 -14.97 -2.16 -26.96
CA SER A 171 -15.56 -0.86 -27.31
C SER A 171 -14.85 -0.16 -28.47
N LEU A 172 -13.80 -0.79 -29.02
CA LEU A 172 -13.07 -0.38 -30.23
C LEU A 172 -13.69 -1.04 -31.46
#